data_AF-A0A1G8RCV9-F1
#
_entry.id   AF-A0A1G8RCV9-F1
#
_cell.length_a   1.000
_cell.length_b   1.000
_cell.length_c   1.000
_cell.angle_alpha   90.00
_cell.angle_beta   90.00
_cell.angle_gamma   90.00
#
_symmetry.space_group_name_H-M   'P 1'
#
loop_
_entity.id
_entity.type
_entity.pdbx_description
1 polymer ?
#
loop_
_entity_poly.entity_id
_entity_poly.type
_entity_poly.pdbx_seq_one_letter_code
_entity_poly.pdbx_strand_id
1 'polypeptide(L)'
;MKKLFSTLLGVGILIGFSSNTDAATDITSSFSQTTLENAAVIAYYAYNEKEYGSTYPLGTGEFFAEKVRSGGDWDYKRTYLGSFTFDGKTVDGEYLGNMHYGYTGRAAGFSSALLRTAAGAYQIYSGTSYLGWYKSYFDDPDDQEAINDGISYWNLNTLPISSFSQTNTYTIMNEGENPLFDHLTEEKKDEIESQVEEDVEELEENNHEQR
;
A
#
# COMPACT_ATOMS: atom_id res chain seq x y z
N MET A 1 -9.62 -23.29 16.39
CA MET A 1 -9.88 -22.38 17.54
C MET A 1 -9.47 -20.99 17.07
N LYS A 2 -10.41 -20.06 16.87
CA LYS A 2 -10.10 -18.71 16.39
C LYS A 2 -9.35 -17.95 17.49
N LYS A 3 -8.05 -17.72 17.34
CA LYS A 3 -7.31 -16.78 18.18
C LYS A 3 -7.50 -15.39 17.57
N LEU A 4 -8.09 -14.49 18.36
CA LEU A 4 -8.10 -13.07 18.07
C LEU A 4 -6.65 -12.57 18.14
N PHE A 5 -6.05 -12.20 17.01
CA PHE A 5 -4.90 -11.31 17.04
C PHE A 5 -5.39 -9.88 17.21
N SER A 6 -4.90 -9.30 18.30
CA SER A 6 -5.25 -8.00 18.84
C SER A 6 -4.52 -6.91 18.06
N THR A 7 -5.30 -6.00 17.48
CA THR A 7 -5.04 -4.57 17.26
C THR A 7 -3.57 -4.14 17.28
N LEU A 8 -2.95 -3.97 16.11
CA LEU A 8 -1.73 -3.16 16.01
C LEU A 8 -2.09 -1.68 16.07
N LEU A 9 -1.34 -0.94 16.89
CA LEU A 9 -1.41 0.50 17.06
C LEU A 9 -1.26 1.20 15.70
N GLY A 10 -2.33 1.86 15.24
CA GLY A 10 -2.16 2.97 14.31
C GLY A 10 -1.31 4.03 14.99
N VAL A 11 -0.13 4.32 14.44
CA VAL A 11 0.68 5.48 14.84
C VAL A 11 -0.05 6.73 14.36
N GLY A 12 -1.03 7.16 15.13
CA GLY A 12 -1.70 8.44 14.95
C GLY A 12 -0.77 9.55 15.43
N ILE A 13 -0.09 10.21 14.48
CA ILE A 13 0.60 11.46 14.77
C ILE A 13 -0.48 12.50 15.11
N LEU A 14 -0.59 12.85 16.38
CA LEU A 14 -1.49 13.90 16.87
C LEU A 14 -0.88 15.27 16.54
N ILE A 15 -1.31 15.89 15.44
CA ILE A 15 -0.88 17.25 15.08
C ILE A 15 -1.78 18.25 15.82
N GLY A 16 -1.17 19.08 16.68
CA GLY A 16 -1.85 20.16 17.38
C GLY A 16 -2.33 21.25 16.42
N PHE A 17 -3.62 21.60 16.51
CA PHE A 17 -4.22 22.67 15.73
C PHE A 17 -3.79 24.05 16.26
N SER A 18 -3.21 24.87 15.39
CA SER A 18 -3.11 26.33 15.57
C SER A 18 -3.91 26.98 14.44
N SER A 19 -4.93 27.74 14.80
CA SER A 19 -5.87 28.38 13.88
C SER A 19 -5.25 29.61 13.20
N ASN A 20 -5.14 29.60 11.88
CA ASN A 20 -5.14 30.80 11.03
C ASN A 20 -5.41 30.43 9.55
N THR A 21 -6.58 30.84 9.04
CA THR A 21 -6.98 31.05 7.63
C THR A 21 -6.56 30.02 6.55
N ASP A 22 -7.50 29.12 6.22
CA ASP A 22 -7.95 28.63 4.90
C ASP A 22 -6.94 28.37 3.75
N ALA A 23 -5.75 27.84 4.05
CA ALA A 23 -4.95 27.12 3.06
C ALA A 23 -5.06 25.61 3.33
N ALA A 24 -5.35 24.83 2.29
CA ALA A 24 -5.37 23.36 2.39
C ALA A 24 -4.02 22.86 2.91
N THR A 25 -4.04 22.06 3.98
CA THR A 25 -2.83 21.53 4.64
C THR A 25 -1.97 20.79 3.63
N ASP A 26 -0.71 21.21 3.45
CA ASP A 26 0.24 20.51 2.59
C ASP A 26 0.77 19.25 3.29
N ILE A 27 0.44 18.10 2.70
CA ILE A 27 0.80 16.77 3.19
C ILE A 27 1.77 16.07 2.25
N THR A 28 2.33 16.77 1.27
CA THR A 28 3.16 16.16 0.21
C THR A 28 4.26 15.28 0.78
N SER A 29 5.04 15.80 1.73
CA SER A 29 6.16 15.04 2.31
C SER A 29 5.71 13.91 3.24
N SER A 30 4.73 14.17 4.11
CA SER A 30 4.27 13.16 5.07
C SER A 30 3.55 12.02 4.37
N PHE A 31 2.69 12.31 3.39
CA PHE A 31 1.98 11.28 2.64
C PHE A 31 2.90 10.50 1.70
N SER A 32 3.89 11.15 1.07
CA SER A 32 4.92 10.44 0.30
C SER A 32 5.74 9.49 1.18
N GLN A 33 6.09 9.90 2.40
CA GLN A 33 6.77 9.02 3.35
C GLN A 33 5.91 7.81 3.72
N THR A 34 4.65 8.02 4.10
CA THR A 34 3.71 6.93 4.38
C THR A 34 3.53 6.00 3.17
N THR A 35 3.45 6.55 1.96
CA THR A 35 3.33 5.76 0.72
C THR A 35 4.57 4.91 0.49
N LEU A 36 5.77 5.45 0.72
CA LEU A 36 7.03 4.74 0.56
C LEU A 36 7.22 3.63 1.60
N GLU A 37 6.89 3.90 2.87
CA GLU A 37 6.91 2.91 3.95
C GLU A 37 5.95 1.75 3.65
N ASN A 38 4.72 2.03 3.24
CA ASN A 38 3.76 1.00 2.86
C ASN A 38 4.18 0.22 1.60
N ALA A 39 4.81 0.90 0.63
CA ALA A 39 5.38 0.26 -0.54
C ALA A 39 6.49 -0.72 -0.14
N ALA A 40 7.32 -0.36 0.85
CA ALA A 40 8.33 -1.25 1.40
C ALA A 40 7.72 -2.47 2.08
N VAL A 41 6.69 -2.28 2.89
CA VAL A 41 5.96 -3.39 3.54
C VAL A 41 5.46 -4.39 2.50
N ILE A 42 4.71 -3.94 1.49
CA ILE A 42 4.13 -4.87 0.50
C ILE A 42 5.19 -5.47 -0.45
N ALA A 43 6.23 -4.72 -0.79
CA ALA A 43 7.32 -5.25 -1.60
C ALA A 43 8.12 -6.32 -0.85
N TYR A 44 8.33 -6.15 0.46
CA TYR A 44 9.02 -7.13 1.30
C TYR A 44 8.16 -8.38 1.52
N TYR A 45 6.85 -8.20 1.75
CA TYR A 45 5.89 -9.30 1.79
C TYR A 45 5.94 -10.12 0.48
N ALA A 46 5.82 -9.44 -0.66
CA ALA A 46 5.86 -10.08 -1.98
C ALA A 46 7.20 -10.74 -2.32
N TYR A 47 8.30 -10.24 -1.78
CA TYR A 47 9.61 -10.86 -1.90
C TYR A 47 9.65 -12.18 -1.14
N ASN A 48 9.25 -12.18 0.14
CA ASN A 48 9.26 -13.37 0.97
C ASN A 48 8.28 -14.44 0.47
N GLU A 49 7.07 -14.08 0.04
CA GLU A 49 6.11 -15.05 -0.51
C GLU A 49 6.67 -15.78 -1.74
N LYS A 50 7.44 -15.09 -2.59
CA LYS A 50 8.08 -15.71 -3.76
C LYS A 50 9.10 -16.79 -3.40
N GLU A 51 9.74 -16.68 -2.23
CA GLU A 51 10.69 -17.69 -1.75
C GLU A 51 9.99 -19.01 -1.40
N TYR A 52 8.71 -18.98 -1.01
CA TYR A 52 7.87 -20.18 -0.80
C TYR A 52 7.39 -20.81 -2.12
N GLY A 53 7.35 -20.04 -3.21
CA GLY A 53 7.24 -20.53 -4.58
C GLY A 53 5.89 -21.11 -5.03
N SER A 54 4.91 -21.29 -4.12
CA SER A 54 3.62 -21.92 -4.40
C SER A 54 2.43 -20.96 -4.38
N THR A 55 2.53 -19.85 -3.65
CA THR A 55 1.39 -18.99 -3.29
C THR A 55 1.39 -17.64 -4.00
N TYR A 56 2.55 -17.05 -4.34
CA TYR A 56 2.57 -15.76 -5.04
C TYR A 56 1.85 -15.81 -6.39
N PRO A 57 0.94 -14.86 -6.72
CA PRO A 57 0.66 -13.61 -6.01
C PRO A 57 -0.55 -13.63 -5.05
N LEU A 58 -1.06 -14.80 -4.65
CA LEU A 58 -2.30 -14.93 -3.89
C LEU A 58 -2.20 -14.34 -2.48
N GLY A 59 -1.21 -14.73 -1.68
CA GLY A 59 -1.02 -14.21 -0.33
C GLY A 59 -0.69 -12.71 -0.34
N THR A 60 0.18 -12.26 -1.24
CA THR A 60 0.43 -10.82 -1.44
C THR A 60 -0.87 -10.09 -1.80
N GLY A 61 -1.71 -10.71 -2.63
CA GLY A 61 -2.97 -10.15 -3.06
C GLY A 61 -3.99 -10.03 -1.94
N GLU A 62 -4.09 -11.04 -1.08
CA GLU A 62 -4.94 -11.06 0.10
C GLU A 62 -4.49 -10.03 1.12
N PHE A 63 -3.21 -10.04 1.49
CA PHE A 63 -2.63 -9.04 2.38
C PHE A 63 -2.86 -7.62 1.84
N PHE A 64 -2.60 -7.39 0.55
CA PHE A 64 -2.85 -6.08 -0.08
C PHE A 64 -4.33 -5.66 0.01
N ALA A 65 -5.25 -6.56 -0.34
CA ALA A 65 -6.68 -6.32 -0.28
C ALA A 65 -7.15 -6.00 1.15
N GLU A 66 -6.61 -6.69 2.16
CA GLU A 66 -6.92 -6.43 3.56
C GLU A 66 -6.46 -5.07 4.04
N LYS A 67 -5.33 -4.57 3.54
CA LYS A 67 -4.84 -3.24 3.87
C LYS A 67 -5.67 -2.13 3.24
N VAL A 68 -6.03 -2.27 1.96
CA VAL A 68 -6.70 -1.20 1.19
C VAL A 68 -8.23 -1.24 1.28
N ARG A 69 -8.84 -2.34 1.73
CA ARG A 69 -10.30 -2.43 1.86
C ARG A 69 -10.86 -1.38 2.82
N SER A 70 -12.17 -1.17 2.73
CA SER A 70 -12.81 -0.24 3.65
C SER A 70 -12.60 -0.63 5.12
N GLY A 71 -12.09 0.33 5.91
CA GLY A 71 -11.70 0.16 7.31
C GLY A 71 -10.38 -0.58 7.53
N GLY A 72 -9.63 -0.90 6.47
CA GLY A 72 -8.25 -1.38 6.55
C GLY A 72 -7.26 -0.26 6.86
N ASP A 73 -6.02 -0.63 7.17
CA ASP A 73 -4.98 0.31 7.60
C ASP A 73 -4.64 1.38 6.55
N TRP A 74 -4.88 1.09 5.27
CA TRP A 74 -4.59 1.96 4.12
C TRP A 74 -5.86 2.56 3.51
N ASP A 75 -6.98 2.57 4.25
CA ASP A 75 -8.21 3.26 3.86
C ASP A 75 -8.08 4.78 4.06
N TYR A 76 -7.32 5.42 3.17
CA TYR A 76 -7.08 6.85 3.20
C TYR A 76 -8.29 7.69 2.80
N LYS A 77 -9.25 7.08 2.08
CA LYS A 77 -10.55 7.68 1.76
C LYS A 77 -11.31 8.06 3.03
N ARG A 78 -11.22 7.23 4.06
CA ARG A 78 -11.84 7.49 5.38
C ARG A 78 -10.97 8.29 6.36
N THR A 79 -9.65 8.27 6.17
CA THR A 79 -8.70 8.87 7.11
C THR A 79 -8.44 10.34 6.81
N TYR A 80 -8.37 10.71 5.52
CA TYR A 80 -8.12 12.08 5.06
C TYR A 80 -9.43 12.79 4.72
N LEU A 81 -10.07 13.36 5.74
CA LEU A 81 -11.32 14.10 5.59
C LEU A 81 -11.05 15.57 5.27
N GLY A 82 -11.48 16.02 4.08
CA GLY A 82 -11.35 17.40 3.62
C GLY A 82 -10.39 17.56 2.44
N SER A 83 -9.93 18.79 2.21
CA SER A 83 -9.01 19.12 1.12
C SER A 83 -7.59 19.36 1.64
N PHE A 84 -6.62 18.81 0.93
CA PHE A 84 -5.19 18.86 1.23
C PHE A 84 -4.42 19.34 0.01
N THR A 85 -3.17 19.76 0.22
CA THR A 85 -2.23 19.98 -0.88
C THR A 85 -1.29 18.79 -0.99
N PHE A 86 -1.20 18.18 -2.16
CA PHE A 86 -0.24 17.12 -2.49
C PHE A 86 0.37 17.41 -3.86
N ASP A 87 1.69 17.49 -3.94
CA ASP A 87 2.41 17.79 -5.20
C ASP A 87 1.93 19.10 -5.87
N GLY A 88 1.60 20.10 -5.06
CA GLY A 88 1.02 21.37 -5.52
C GLY A 88 -0.41 21.30 -6.05
N LYS A 89 -1.07 20.13 -6.01
CA LYS A 89 -2.49 19.93 -6.35
C LYS A 89 -3.36 19.97 -5.09
N THR A 90 -4.57 20.51 -5.20
CA THR A 90 -5.61 20.30 -4.17
C THR A 90 -6.21 18.92 -4.37
N VAL A 91 -6.16 18.08 -3.34
CA VAL A 91 -6.59 16.67 -3.36
C VAL A 91 -7.44 16.36 -2.13
N ASP A 92 -8.16 15.24 -2.14
CA ASP A 92 -8.91 14.71 -1.02
C ASP A 92 -8.50 13.25 -0.71
N GLY A 93 -9.19 12.63 0.26
CA GLY A 93 -8.94 11.23 0.63
C GLY A 93 -9.16 10.23 -0.52
N GLU A 94 -10.06 10.52 -1.46
CA GLU A 94 -10.34 9.67 -2.63
C GLU A 94 -9.09 9.61 -3.52
N TYR A 95 -8.58 10.77 -3.93
CA TYR A 95 -7.35 10.86 -4.71
C TYR A 95 -6.16 10.20 -3.99
N LEU A 96 -5.96 10.51 -2.71
CA LEU A 96 -4.84 9.98 -1.92
C LEU A 96 -4.89 8.44 -1.83
N GLY A 97 -6.06 7.87 -1.56
CA GLY A 97 -6.25 6.42 -1.48
C GLY A 97 -6.03 5.72 -2.83
N ASN A 98 -6.55 6.29 -3.91
CA ASN A 98 -6.39 5.74 -5.26
C ASN A 98 -4.95 5.82 -5.78
N MET A 99 -4.27 6.95 -5.54
CA MET A 99 -2.86 7.12 -5.86
C MET A 99 -1.99 6.15 -5.06
N HIS A 100 -2.24 6.04 -3.75
CA HIS A 100 -1.53 5.09 -2.89
C HIS A 100 -1.71 3.63 -3.35
N TYR A 101 -2.94 3.24 -3.71
CA TYR A 101 -3.25 1.92 -4.28
C TYR A 101 -2.42 1.64 -5.54
N GLY A 102 -2.37 2.60 -6.47
CA GLY A 102 -1.58 2.48 -7.70
C GLY A 102 -0.08 2.33 -7.40
N TYR A 103 0.47 3.11 -6.49
CA TYR A 103 1.89 3.08 -6.14
C TYR A 103 2.29 1.77 -5.45
N THR A 104 1.59 1.41 -4.37
CA THR A 104 1.89 0.22 -3.56
C THR A 104 1.57 -1.08 -4.30
N GLY A 105 0.53 -1.12 -5.12
CA GLY A 105 0.25 -2.27 -5.98
C GLY A 105 1.37 -2.53 -7.00
N ARG A 106 2.01 -1.47 -7.52
CA ARG A 106 3.20 -1.65 -8.38
C ARG A 106 4.40 -2.15 -7.60
N ALA A 107 4.59 -1.68 -6.36
CA ALA A 107 5.62 -2.17 -5.45
C ALA A 107 5.46 -3.67 -5.12
N ALA A 108 4.23 -4.16 -5.01
CA ALA A 108 3.88 -5.58 -4.86
C ALA A 108 4.22 -6.45 -6.09
N GLY A 109 4.57 -5.84 -7.22
CA GLY A 109 4.82 -6.50 -8.49
C GLY A 109 3.59 -6.67 -9.39
N PHE A 110 2.43 -6.12 -9.03
CA PHE A 110 1.23 -6.22 -9.86
C PHE A 110 1.37 -5.37 -11.13
N SER A 111 0.85 -5.87 -12.26
CA SER A 111 0.92 -5.15 -13.53
C SER A 111 0.04 -3.89 -13.52
N SER A 112 0.42 -2.85 -14.26
CA SER A 112 -0.42 -1.66 -14.42
C SER A 112 -1.78 -1.98 -15.03
N ALA A 113 -1.85 -2.97 -15.93
CA ALA A 113 -3.13 -3.39 -16.51
C ALA A 113 -4.07 -3.99 -15.46
N LEU A 114 -3.50 -4.79 -14.54
CA LEU A 114 -4.23 -5.41 -13.46
C LEU A 114 -4.73 -4.34 -12.46
N LEU A 115 -3.91 -3.36 -12.09
CA LEU A 115 -4.29 -2.27 -11.17
C LEU A 115 -5.32 -1.28 -11.74
N ARG A 116 -5.43 -1.17 -13.07
CA ARG A 116 -6.38 -0.26 -13.74
C ARG A 116 -7.78 -0.84 -13.91
N THR A 117 -7.99 -2.10 -13.56
CA THR A 117 -9.26 -2.77 -13.84
C THR A 117 -9.84 -3.38 -12.59
N ALA A 118 -11.12 -3.16 -12.36
CA ALA A 118 -11.89 -3.87 -11.34
C ALA A 118 -11.76 -5.40 -11.47
N ALA A 119 -11.70 -5.91 -12.70
CA ALA A 119 -11.45 -7.32 -12.97
C ALA A 119 -10.05 -7.77 -12.55
N GLY A 120 -9.02 -6.95 -12.76
CA GLY A 120 -7.66 -7.22 -12.30
C GLY A 120 -7.53 -7.14 -10.78
N ALA A 121 -8.13 -6.13 -10.15
CA ALA A 121 -8.24 -6.05 -8.69
C ALA A 121 -9.00 -7.26 -8.12
N TYR A 122 -10.05 -7.71 -8.80
CA TYR A 122 -10.75 -8.94 -8.47
C TYR A 122 -9.87 -10.18 -8.67
N GLN A 123 -9.00 -10.23 -9.68
CA GLN A 123 -8.06 -11.34 -9.87
C GLN A 123 -6.95 -11.40 -8.80
N ILE A 124 -6.47 -10.24 -8.33
CA ILE A 124 -5.62 -10.19 -7.11
C ILE A 124 -6.38 -10.84 -5.95
N TYR A 125 -7.69 -10.62 -5.90
CA TYR A 125 -8.54 -10.93 -4.76
C TYR A 125 -9.19 -12.34 -4.77
N SER A 126 -9.49 -12.91 -5.94
CA SER A 126 -10.44 -14.03 -6.10
C SER A 126 -9.97 -15.40 -5.56
N GLY A 127 -8.90 -15.41 -4.76
CA GLY A 127 -8.63 -16.48 -3.80
C GLY A 127 -9.58 -16.50 -2.59
N THR A 128 -10.36 -15.44 -2.30
CA THR A 128 -11.15 -15.33 -1.02
C THR A 128 -12.58 -14.75 -1.14
N SER A 129 -13.28 -14.63 0.02
CA SER A 129 -14.76 -14.64 0.22
C SER A 129 -15.49 -13.29 0.38
N TYR A 130 -14.87 -12.15 0.12
CA TYR A 130 -15.35 -10.77 0.33
C TYR A 130 -15.21 -9.87 -0.92
N LEU A 131 -16.19 -9.95 -1.81
CA LEU A 131 -16.21 -9.40 -3.18
C LEU A 131 -16.37 -7.86 -3.32
N GLY A 132 -16.29 -7.06 -2.25
CA GLY A 132 -16.81 -5.68 -2.25
C GLY A 132 -15.81 -4.53 -2.34
N TRP A 133 -14.56 -4.74 -1.94
CA TRP A 133 -13.67 -3.62 -1.58
C TRP A 133 -13.14 -2.82 -2.77
N TYR A 134 -12.89 -3.46 -3.91
CA TYR A 134 -12.31 -2.80 -5.08
C TYR A 134 -13.28 -1.82 -5.76
N LYS A 135 -14.58 -1.93 -5.48
CA LYS A 135 -15.62 -1.17 -6.21
C LYS A 135 -15.43 0.35 -6.12
N SER A 136 -14.96 0.84 -4.99
CA SER A 136 -14.71 2.27 -4.76
C SER A 136 -13.44 2.78 -5.43
N TYR A 137 -12.64 1.94 -6.09
CA TYR A 137 -11.42 2.35 -6.80
C TYR A 137 -11.65 2.51 -8.30
N PHE A 138 -12.86 2.20 -8.79
CA PHE A 138 -13.15 2.10 -10.22
C PHE A 138 -14.55 2.65 -10.55
N ASP A 139 -15.17 3.39 -9.65
CA ASP A 139 -16.53 3.90 -9.81
C ASP A 139 -16.58 5.31 -10.41
N ASP A 140 -15.51 6.10 -10.30
CA ASP A 140 -15.37 7.42 -10.93
C ASP A 140 -14.17 7.47 -11.91
N PRO A 141 -14.29 8.12 -13.08
CA PRO A 141 -13.15 8.48 -13.92
C PRO A 141 -11.95 9.11 -13.17
N ASP A 142 -12.19 9.92 -12.14
CA ASP A 142 -11.14 10.57 -11.34
C ASP A 142 -10.32 9.54 -10.53
N ASP A 143 -10.89 8.38 -10.20
CA ASP A 143 -10.15 7.27 -9.56
C ASP A 143 -9.02 6.77 -10.47
N GLN A 144 -9.31 6.67 -11.77
CA GLN A 144 -8.37 6.15 -12.75
C GLN A 144 -7.22 7.14 -12.99
N GLU A 145 -7.46 8.44 -12.89
CA GLU A 145 -6.39 9.44 -12.92
C GLU A 145 -5.45 9.24 -11.72
N ALA A 146 -5.99 9.21 -10.51
CA ALA A 146 -5.20 9.03 -9.29
C ALA A 146 -4.41 7.70 -9.28
N ILE A 147 -5.03 6.59 -9.68
CA ILE A 147 -4.35 5.29 -9.82
C ILE A 147 -3.19 5.38 -10.83
N ASN A 148 -3.40 6.08 -11.96
CA ASN A 148 -2.35 6.28 -12.96
C ASN A 148 -1.21 7.15 -12.46
N ASP A 149 -1.50 8.19 -11.68
CA ASP A 149 -0.49 9.03 -11.03
C ASP A 149 0.36 8.17 -10.08
N GLY A 150 -0.26 7.34 -9.23
CA GLY A 150 0.43 6.40 -8.34
C GLY A 150 1.35 5.43 -9.09
N ILE A 151 0.82 4.81 -10.15
CA ILE A 151 1.60 3.92 -11.02
C ILE A 151 2.79 4.65 -11.66
N SER A 152 2.59 5.92 -12.04
CA SER A 152 3.62 6.72 -12.71
C SER A 152 4.70 7.17 -11.74
N TYR A 153 4.33 7.60 -10.52
CA TYR A 153 5.27 7.93 -9.45
C TYR A 153 6.19 6.75 -9.14
N TRP A 154 5.67 5.52 -9.11
CA TRP A 154 6.47 4.30 -8.95
C TRP A 154 7.38 4.06 -10.16
N ASN A 155 6.80 3.95 -11.35
CA ASN A 155 7.55 3.55 -12.56
C ASN A 155 8.65 4.56 -12.95
N LEU A 156 8.43 5.85 -12.68
CA LEU A 156 9.36 6.93 -13.01
C LEU A 156 10.28 7.31 -11.84
N ASN A 157 10.08 6.74 -10.65
CA ASN A 157 10.76 7.12 -9.41
C ASN A 157 10.64 8.63 -9.12
N THR A 158 9.40 9.14 -9.16
CA THR A 158 9.09 10.59 -9.07
C THR A 158 8.15 10.95 -7.92
N LEU A 159 7.96 10.04 -6.94
CA LEU A 159 7.16 10.35 -5.76
C LEU A 159 7.68 11.66 -5.12
N PRO A 160 6.81 12.63 -4.78
CA PRO A 160 7.25 13.96 -4.34
C PRO A 160 7.70 13.91 -2.87
N ILE A 161 8.98 13.60 -2.66
CA ILE A 161 9.64 13.60 -1.35
C ILE A 161 10.42 14.91 -1.19
N SER A 162 10.40 15.54 0.00
CA SER A 162 11.20 16.75 0.22
C SER A 162 12.69 16.50 -0.02
N SER A 163 13.37 17.48 -0.63
CA SER A 163 14.80 17.46 -0.95
C SER A 163 15.72 17.22 0.27
N PHE A 164 15.23 17.45 1.50
CA PHE A 164 15.94 17.15 2.74
C PHE A 164 15.99 15.64 3.04
N SER A 165 15.01 14.86 2.57
CA SER A 165 14.95 13.39 2.65
C SER A 165 15.68 12.69 1.49
N GLN A 166 15.88 13.41 0.37
CA GLN A 166 16.53 12.89 -0.84
C GLN A 166 18.01 12.50 -0.61
N THR A 167 18.70 13.14 0.34
CA THR A 167 20.12 12.84 0.67
C THR A 167 20.31 11.47 1.32
N ASN A 168 19.31 10.96 2.05
CA ASN A 168 19.36 9.63 2.68
C ASN A 168 18.92 8.50 1.74
N THR A 169 18.10 8.80 0.72
CA THR A 169 17.60 7.82 -0.26
C THR A 169 18.54 7.61 -1.45
N TYR A 170 19.27 8.62 -1.92
CA TYR A 170 20.16 8.49 -3.08
C TYR A 170 21.50 7.79 -2.79
N THR A 171 21.95 7.79 -1.54
CA THR A 171 23.23 7.15 -1.15
C THR A 171 23.13 5.62 -1.17
N ILE A 172 21.91 5.07 -1.18
CA ILE A 172 21.64 3.63 -1.17
C ILE A 172 21.07 3.17 -2.53
N MET A 173 21.72 3.54 -3.63
CA MET A 173 21.44 2.96 -4.95
C MET A 173 22.60 2.09 -5.45
N ASN A 174 23.46 1.61 -4.54
CA ASN A 174 24.59 0.73 -4.87
C ASN A 174 24.23 -0.76 -4.65
N GLU A 175 24.41 -1.48 -5.73
CA GLU A 175 24.20 -2.91 -6.06
C GLU A 175 24.13 -3.93 -4.90
N GLY A 176 22.98 -4.60 -4.79
CA GLY A 176 22.86 -5.91 -4.11
C GLY A 176 21.50 -6.18 -3.47
N GLU A 177 20.81 -5.14 -2.98
CA GLU A 177 19.59 -5.24 -2.18
C GLU A 177 18.52 -4.27 -2.72
N ASN A 178 17.23 -4.59 -2.57
CA ASN A 178 16.16 -3.68 -2.98
C ASN A 178 16.16 -2.49 -2.00
N PRO A 179 16.53 -1.27 -2.42
CA PRO A 179 16.72 -0.12 -1.53
C PRO A 179 15.44 0.32 -0.82
N LEU A 180 14.30 -0.21 -1.26
CA LEU A 180 13.02 -0.01 -0.59
C LEU A 180 12.98 -0.72 0.78
N PHE A 181 13.70 -1.82 0.97
CA PHE A 181 13.69 -2.59 2.24
C PHE A 181 14.43 -1.88 3.37
N ASP A 182 15.30 -0.91 3.06
CA ASP A 182 15.98 -0.08 4.06
C ASP A 182 15.03 0.88 4.78
N HIS A 183 13.81 1.06 4.25
CA HIS A 183 12.74 1.78 4.93
C HIS A 183 12.08 0.95 6.05
N LEU A 184 12.44 -0.33 6.19
CA LEU A 184 11.92 -1.20 7.24
C LEU A 184 12.98 -1.41 8.32
N THR A 185 12.56 -1.33 9.58
CA THR A 185 13.37 -1.81 10.70
C THR A 185 13.47 -3.33 10.66
N GLU A 186 14.52 -3.90 11.27
CA GLU A 186 14.64 -5.37 11.39
C GLU A 186 13.44 -5.98 12.12
N GLU A 187 12.95 -5.34 13.19
CA GLU A 187 11.70 -5.75 13.86
C GLU A 187 10.52 -5.80 12.88
N LYS A 188 10.41 -4.83 11.97
CA LYS A 188 9.33 -4.82 10.99
C LYS A 188 9.49 -5.91 9.93
N LYS A 189 10.72 -6.22 9.54
CA LYS A 189 11.01 -7.33 8.63
C LYS A 189 10.63 -8.66 9.26
N ASP A 190 11.02 -8.89 10.51
CA ASP A 190 10.68 -10.10 11.28
C ASP A 190 9.15 -10.28 11.42
N GLU A 191 8.41 -9.19 11.68
CA GLU A 191 6.95 -9.19 11.70
C GLU A 191 6.35 -9.61 10.36
N ILE A 192 6.87 -9.06 9.25
CA ILE A 192 6.37 -9.37 7.90
C ILE A 192 6.70 -10.81 7.52
N GLU A 193 7.90 -11.29 7.83
CA GLU A 193 8.30 -12.68 7.57
C GLU A 193 7.39 -13.67 8.31
N SER A 194 7.09 -13.40 9.58
CA SER A 194 6.18 -14.22 10.39
C SER A 194 4.76 -14.23 9.80
N GLN A 195 4.27 -13.08 9.33
CA GLN A 195 2.96 -12.99 8.68
C GLN A 195 2.92 -13.77 7.36
N VAL A 196 3.98 -13.67 6.54
CA VAL A 196 4.07 -14.41 5.27
C VAL A 196 4.05 -15.91 5.53
N GLU A 197 4.79 -16.40 6.54
CA GLU A 197 4.79 -17.82 6.91
C GLU A 197 3.38 -18.30 7.29
N GLU A 198 2.67 -17.58 8.17
CA GLU A 198 1.30 -17.92 8.60
C GLU A 198 0.31 -17.93 7.40
N ASP A 199 0.34 -16.89 6.58
CA ASP A 199 -0.57 -16.75 5.44
C ASP A 199 -0.30 -17.83 4.37
N VAL A 200 0.97 -18.19 4.13
CA VAL A 200 1.33 -19.27 3.20
C VAL A 200 0.85 -20.63 3.71
N GLU A 201 1.03 -20.93 4.99
CA GLU A 201 0.53 -22.17 5.60
C GLU A 201 -1.00 -22.29 5.45
N GLU A 202 -1.75 -21.22 5.76
CA GLU A 202 -3.22 -21.21 5.62
C GLU A 202 -3.66 -21.44 4.16
N LEU A 203 -2.97 -20.82 3.19
CA LEU A 203 -3.27 -20.98 1.77
C LEU A 203 -2.99 -22.39 1.25
N GLU A 204 -1.91 -23.03 1.72
CA GLU A 204 -1.59 -24.41 1.35
C GLU A 204 -2.59 -25.39 1.96
N GLU A 205 -2.98 -25.23 3.23
CA GLU A 205 -4.00 -26.04 3.90
C GLU A 205 -5.36 -25.96 3.18
N ASN A 206 -5.82 -24.75 2.87
CA ASN A 206 -7.09 -24.52 2.18
C ASN A 206 -7.12 -25.15 0.76
N ASN A 207 -5.97 -25.18 0.07
CA ASN A 207 -5.83 -25.87 -1.23
C ASN A 207 -5.89 -27.40 -1.11
N HIS A 208 -5.48 -27.96 0.02
CA HIS A 208 -5.54 -29.39 0.28
C HIS A 208 -6.95 -29.88 0.61
N GLU A 209 -7.78 -29.09 1.29
CA GLU A 209 -9.16 -29.46 1.63
C GLU A 209 -10.14 -29.46 0.43
N GLN A 210 -9.78 -28.76 -0.66
CA GLN A 210 -10.61 -28.66 -1.87
C GLN A 210 -10.34 -29.73 -2.94
N ARG A 211 -9.38 -30.66 -2.70
CA ARG A 211 -9.04 -31.77 -3.62
C ARG A 211 -9.55 -33.12 -3.13
#